data_AF-A0A7S3RN04-F1
#
_entry.id   AF-A0A7S3RN04-F1
#
_cell.length_a   1.000
_cell.length_b   1.000
_cell.length_c   1.000
_cell.angle_alpha   90.00
_cell.angle_beta   90.00
_cell.angle_gamma   90.00
#
_symmetry.space_group_name_H-M   'P 1'
#
loop_
_entity.id
_entity.type
_entity.pdbx_description
1 polymer ?
#
loop_
_entity_poly.entity_id
_entity_poly.type
_entity_poly.pdbx_seq_one_letter_code
_entity_poly.pdbx_strand_id
1 'polypeptide(L)'
;RTKLTLPNAGDVQGMGVRCGITLIVGGGFHGKSTLLQALQLGVYDKVPGDGRELAVTHPLALKVRAEDGRAVTRTDISPFIDHLPFGKRTSDFTTPDASGSTSQAAAIIEAIEAGCSAFLLDEDTCATNFMIR
;
A
#
# COMPACT_ATOMS: atom_id res chain seq x y z
N ARG A 1 21.10 7.77 5.28
CA ARG A 1 20.59 8.80 6.22
C ARG A 1 20.33 10.07 5.41
N THR A 2 19.26 10.77 5.72
CA THR A 2 18.84 12.03 5.09
C THR A 2 18.70 13.09 6.19
N LYS A 3 18.99 14.34 5.84
CA LYS A 3 18.85 15.50 6.72
C LYS A 3 17.80 16.43 6.13
N LEU A 4 16.87 16.90 6.95
CA LEU A 4 15.85 17.89 6.60
C LEU A 4 15.95 19.05 7.58
N THR A 5 15.83 20.28 7.07
CA THR A 5 15.78 21.48 7.90
C THR A 5 14.34 21.92 8.03
N LEU A 6 13.81 21.90 9.25
CA LEU A 6 12.47 22.33 9.60
C LEU A 6 12.49 23.78 10.11
N PRO A 7 11.47 24.59 9.79
CA PRO A 7 11.45 26.01 10.16
C PRO A 7 11.46 26.24 11.68
N ASN A 8 10.86 25.33 12.46
CA ASN A 8 10.67 25.51 13.91
C ASN A 8 11.54 24.57 14.76
N ALA A 9 11.98 23.43 14.21
CA ALA A 9 12.73 22.41 14.94
C ALA A 9 14.21 22.30 14.49
N GLY A 10 14.61 23.11 13.51
CA GLY A 10 15.95 23.07 12.95
C GLY A 10 16.23 21.77 12.21
N ASP A 11 17.46 21.29 12.31
CA ASP A 11 17.94 20.15 11.55
C ASP A 11 17.54 18.80 12.16
N VAL A 12 16.82 17.99 11.39
CA VAL A 12 16.43 16.63 11.74
C VAL A 12 17.13 15.64 10.82
N GLN A 13 17.60 14.52 11.40
CA GLN A 13 18.20 13.42 10.65
C GLN A 13 17.42 12.13 10.84
N GLY A 14 17.30 11.36 9.76
CA GLY A 14 16.58 10.10 9.79
C GLY A 14 16.86 9.21 8.59
N MET A 15 16.05 8.16 8.47
CA MET A 15 15.99 7.33 7.27
C MET A 15 15.18 8.06 6.21
N GLY A 16 15.74 8.21 5.01
CA GLY A 16 15.00 8.65 3.83
C GLY A 16 14.74 7.44 2.93
N VAL A 17 13.48 7.12 2.70
CA VAL A 17 13.05 6.12 1.71
C VAL A 17 12.93 6.84 0.36
N ARG A 18 13.68 6.38 -0.64
CA ARG A 18 13.70 7.00 -1.97
C ARG A 18 12.55 6.47 -2.83
N CYS A 19 12.17 7.22 -3.85
CA CYS A 19 11.23 6.75 -4.88
C CYS A 19 11.74 5.46 -5.54
N GLY A 20 10.81 4.58 -5.90
CA GLY A 20 11.09 3.24 -6.43
C GLY A 20 10.55 2.16 -5.51
N ILE A 21 11.08 0.94 -5.64
CA ILE A 21 10.68 -0.21 -4.84
C ILE A 21 11.61 -0.33 -3.63
N THR A 22 11.04 -0.33 -2.43
CA THR A 22 11.76 -0.56 -1.17
C THR A 22 11.20 -1.79 -0.48
N LEU A 23 12.06 -2.74 -0.12
CA LEU A 23 11.67 -3.95 0.61
C LEU A 23 12.07 -3.82 2.09
N ILE A 24 11.12 -4.10 2.98
CA ILE A 24 11.34 -4.18 4.43
C ILE A 24 11.40 -5.65 4.80
N VAL A 25 12.60 -6.18 5.02
CA VAL A 25 12.84 -7.60 5.29
C VAL A 25 13.31 -7.84 6.73
N GLY A 26 13.15 -9.07 7.21
CA GLY A 26 13.51 -9.47 8.57
C GLY A 26 12.65 -10.61 9.10
N GLY A 27 13.08 -11.21 10.21
CA GLY A 27 12.35 -12.29 10.88
C GLY A 27 10.96 -11.88 11.37
N GLY A 28 10.14 -12.87 11.73
CA GLY A 28 8.88 -12.63 12.43
C GLY A 28 9.10 -11.80 13.69
N PHE A 29 8.21 -10.85 13.97
CA PHE A 29 8.28 -9.96 15.15
C PHE A 29 9.49 -9.01 15.23
N HIS A 30 10.25 -8.81 14.14
CA HIS A 30 11.36 -7.85 14.09
C HIS A 30 10.92 -6.40 13.77
N GLY A 31 9.63 -6.06 13.91
CA GLY A 31 9.13 -4.69 13.75
C GLY A 31 8.86 -4.22 12.31
N LYS A 32 8.83 -5.13 11.32
CA LYS A 32 8.54 -4.79 9.92
C LYS A 32 7.18 -4.10 9.75
N SER A 33 6.12 -4.76 10.22
CA SER A 33 4.75 -4.22 10.14
C SER A 33 4.58 -2.96 10.99
N THR A 34 5.32 -2.84 12.10
CA THR A 34 5.36 -1.61 12.91
C THR A 34 5.93 -0.43 12.12
N LEU A 35 7.04 -0.64 11.40
CA LEU A 35 7.61 0.38 10.52
C LEU A 35 6.64 0.74 9.39
N LEU A 36 6.05 -0.26 8.73
CA LEU A 36 5.10 -0.02 7.65
C LEU A 36 3.83 0.70 8.12
N GLN A 37 3.35 0.42 9.34
CA GLN A 37 2.22 1.12 9.96
C GLN A 37 2.56 2.58 10.27
N ALA A 38 3.79 2.88 10.69
CA ALA A 38 4.24 4.25 10.88
C ALA A 38 4.25 5.02 9.54
N LEU A 39 4.68 4.38 8.44
CA LEU A 39 4.61 4.96 7.09
C LEU A 39 3.16 5.15 6.63
N GLN A 40 2.28 4.18 6.86
CA GLN A 40 0.86 4.28 6.52
C GLN A 40 0.19 5.48 7.19
N LEU A 41 0.49 5.71 8.46
CA LEU A 41 -0.08 6.83 9.21
C LEU A 41 0.70 8.15 9.01
N GLY A 42 1.85 8.10 8.33
CA GLY A 42 2.70 9.26 8.05
C GLY A 42 2.13 10.26 7.06
N VAL A 43 0.95 9.97 6.47
CA VAL A 43 0.17 10.92 5.67
C VAL A 43 -0.57 11.96 6.52
N TYR A 44 -0.65 11.74 7.84
CA TYR A 44 -1.29 12.65 8.78
C TYR A 44 -0.28 13.15 9.81
N ASP A 45 -0.38 14.42 10.18
CA ASP A 45 0.33 14.97 11.32
C ASP A 45 -0.03 14.24 12.63
N LYS A 46 0.87 14.29 13.60
CA LYS A 46 0.69 13.69 14.93
C LYS A 46 0.84 14.76 16.01
N VAL A 47 0.18 14.52 17.14
CA VAL A 47 0.34 15.37 18.32
C VAL A 47 1.75 15.20 18.91
N PRO A 48 2.32 16.24 19.54
CA PRO A 48 3.61 16.12 20.22
C PRO A 48 3.60 15.00 21.27
N GLY A 49 4.67 14.18 21.28
CA GLY A 49 4.80 13.05 22.20
C GLY A 49 4.21 11.72 21.72
N ASP A 50 3.63 11.66 20.52
CA ASP A 50 3.17 10.41 19.89
C ASP A 50 4.33 9.46 19.54
N GLY A 51 5.54 9.99 19.34
CA GLY A 51 6.73 9.25 18.93
C GLY A 51 6.88 9.11 17.41
N ARG A 52 5.86 9.50 16.64
CA ARG A 52 5.85 9.46 15.15
C ARG A 52 5.64 10.84 14.54
N GLU A 53 5.73 11.91 15.32
CA GLU A 53 5.54 13.30 14.86
C GLU A 53 6.46 13.72 13.70
N LEU A 54 7.61 13.05 13.53
CA LEU A 54 8.55 13.28 12.43
C LEU A 54 8.61 12.11 11.43
N ALA A 55 7.72 11.13 11.56
CA ALA A 55 7.57 10.03 10.62
C ALA A 55 6.52 10.39 9.57
N VAL A 56 6.99 10.93 8.43
CA VAL A 56 6.13 11.42 7.35
C VAL A 56 6.19 10.51 6.13
N THR A 57 5.13 10.52 5.33
CA THR A 57 5.03 9.80 4.06
C THR A 57 4.29 10.67 3.04
N HIS A 58 4.44 10.38 1.76
CA HIS A 58 3.75 11.13 0.70
C HIS A 58 2.23 11.18 0.97
N PRO A 59 1.56 12.35 0.88
CA PRO A 59 0.15 12.49 1.28
C PRO A 59 -0.82 11.64 0.44
N LEU A 60 -0.40 11.23 -0.76
CA LEU A 60 -1.13 10.31 -1.65
C LEU A 60 -0.62 8.86 -1.57
N ALA A 61 -0.03 8.46 -0.45
CA ALA A 61 0.35 7.07 -0.22
C ALA A 61 -0.86 6.26 0.27
N LEU A 62 -0.98 5.02 -0.21
CA LEU A 62 -2.08 4.14 0.15
C LEU A 62 -1.56 2.76 0.56
N LYS A 63 -2.05 2.24 1.69
CA LYS A 63 -1.89 0.82 2.03
C LYS A 63 -2.92 0.01 1.27
N VAL A 64 -2.46 -0.97 0.52
CA VAL A 64 -3.31 -1.94 -0.18
C VAL A 64 -3.16 -3.31 0.48
N ARG A 65 -4.28 -4.04 0.53
CA ARG A 65 -4.39 -5.39 1.09
C ARG A 65 -5.40 -6.20 0.28
N ALA A 66 -5.45 -7.51 0.52
CA ALA A 66 -6.56 -8.32 0.05
C ALA A 66 -7.83 -8.03 0.87
N GLU A 67 -8.97 -7.95 0.18
CA GLU A 67 -10.30 -7.67 0.75
C GLU A 67 -11.30 -8.70 0.21
N ASP A 68 -11.14 -9.95 0.64
CA ASP A 68 -11.98 -11.06 0.22
C ASP A 68 -13.46 -10.78 0.50
N GLY A 69 -14.32 -11.02 -0.49
CA GLY A 69 -15.76 -10.79 -0.43
C GLY A 69 -16.23 -9.37 -0.76
N ARG A 70 -15.33 -8.41 -1.04
CA ARG A 70 -15.79 -7.07 -1.44
C ARG A 70 -16.39 -7.08 -2.85
N ALA A 71 -17.33 -6.15 -3.07
CA ALA A 71 -17.80 -5.88 -4.41
C ALA A 71 -16.76 -5.07 -5.21
N VAL A 72 -16.70 -5.33 -6.51
CA VAL A 72 -15.94 -4.57 -7.51
C VAL A 72 -16.87 -4.26 -8.67
N THR A 73 -16.84 -3.04 -9.18
CA THR A 73 -17.73 -2.58 -10.25
C THR A 73 -16.91 -1.96 -11.37
N ARG A 74 -16.89 -2.63 -12.52
CA ARG A 74 -16.34 -2.14 -13.79
C ARG A 74 -14.88 -1.66 -13.70
N THR A 75 -14.01 -2.50 -13.13
CA THR A 75 -12.58 -2.21 -12.99
C THR A 75 -11.77 -3.04 -13.99
N ASP A 76 -10.80 -2.43 -14.67
CA ASP A 76 -9.86 -3.17 -15.54
C ASP A 76 -8.74 -3.79 -14.70
N ILE A 77 -8.88 -5.07 -14.36
CA ILE A 77 -7.87 -5.85 -13.63
C ILE A 77 -6.96 -6.67 -14.57
N SER A 78 -7.08 -6.48 -15.89
CA SER A 78 -6.27 -7.22 -16.88
C SER A 78 -4.76 -7.03 -16.75
N PRO A 79 -4.21 -5.92 -16.18
CA PRO A 79 -2.77 -5.82 -15.92
C PRO A 79 -2.23 -6.85 -14.92
N PHE A 80 -3.10 -7.44 -14.11
CA PHE A 80 -2.73 -8.41 -13.07
C PHE A 80 -3.29 -9.81 -13.31
N ILE A 81 -4.45 -9.91 -13.97
CA ILE A 81 -5.20 -11.16 -14.10
C ILE A 81 -5.64 -11.34 -15.55
N ASP A 82 -5.06 -12.33 -16.24
CA ASP A 82 -5.35 -12.57 -17.66
C ASP A 82 -6.69 -13.29 -17.88
N HIS A 83 -6.91 -14.40 -17.17
CA HIS A 83 -8.05 -15.30 -17.42
C HIS A 83 -8.80 -15.61 -16.13
N LEU A 84 -10.12 -15.44 -16.18
CA LEU A 84 -11.02 -15.82 -15.11
C LEU A 84 -11.89 -17.02 -15.51
N PRO A 85 -12.33 -17.84 -14.54
CA PRO A 85 -13.31 -18.88 -14.79
C PRO A 85 -14.57 -18.34 -15.47
N PHE A 86 -15.23 -19.19 -16.26
CA PHE A 86 -16.49 -18.88 -16.96
C PHE A 86 -16.40 -17.72 -17.97
N GLY A 87 -15.19 -17.36 -18.42
CA GLY A 87 -15.00 -16.32 -19.43
C GLY A 87 -15.35 -14.92 -18.96
N LYS A 88 -15.31 -14.66 -17.64
CA LYS A 88 -15.50 -13.31 -17.10
C LYS A 88 -14.42 -12.37 -17.68
N ARG A 89 -14.83 -11.18 -18.12
CA ARG A 89 -13.93 -10.18 -18.69
C ARG A 89 -13.13 -9.51 -17.58
N THR A 90 -11.82 -9.49 -17.72
CA THR A 90 -10.89 -8.84 -16.78
C THR A 90 -10.74 -7.34 -17.06
N SER A 91 -11.02 -6.90 -18.29
CA SER A 91 -10.99 -5.49 -18.71
C SER A 91 -12.22 -4.66 -18.30
N ASP A 92 -13.27 -5.30 -17.77
CA ASP A 92 -14.49 -4.66 -17.26
C ASP A 92 -15.05 -5.52 -16.11
N PHE A 93 -14.17 -5.82 -15.15
CA PHE A 93 -14.45 -6.79 -14.10
C PHE A 93 -15.49 -6.25 -13.12
N THR A 94 -16.55 -7.03 -12.93
CA THR A 94 -17.62 -6.74 -11.96
C THR A 94 -17.96 -8.01 -11.20
N THR A 95 -18.03 -7.93 -9.88
CA THR A 95 -18.46 -9.02 -9.01
C THR A 95 -19.01 -8.47 -7.69
N PRO A 96 -20.05 -9.06 -7.10
CA PRO A 96 -20.45 -8.74 -5.72
C PRO A 96 -19.56 -9.44 -4.67
N ASP A 97 -18.74 -10.40 -5.10
CA ASP A 97 -17.95 -11.30 -4.25
C ASP A 97 -16.59 -11.54 -4.91
N ALA A 98 -15.61 -10.69 -4.62
CA ALA A 98 -14.25 -10.77 -5.16
C ALA A 98 -13.37 -11.67 -4.31
N SER A 99 -12.57 -12.53 -4.94
CA SER A 99 -11.52 -13.28 -4.25
C SER A 99 -10.41 -12.37 -3.72
N GLY A 100 -9.59 -12.85 -2.80
CA GLY A 100 -8.41 -12.10 -2.31
C GLY A 100 -7.50 -11.51 -3.39
N SER A 101 -7.20 -12.25 -4.48
CA SER A 101 -6.34 -11.73 -5.56
C SER A 101 -7.06 -10.74 -6.48
N THR A 102 -8.34 -10.97 -6.79
CA THR A 102 -9.13 -10.05 -7.64
C THR A 102 -9.47 -8.76 -6.92
N SER A 103 -9.77 -8.81 -5.62
CA SER A 103 -9.96 -7.63 -4.77
C SER A 103 -8.69 -6.81 -4.65
N GLN A 104 -7.53 -7.45 -4.44
CA GLN A 104 -6.25 -6.75 -4.37
C GLN A 104 -5.86 -6.11 -5.71
N ALA A 105 -6.08 -6.81 -6.83
CA ALA A 105 -5.88 -6.25 -8.18
C ALA A 105 -6.75 -5.01 -8.39
N ALA A 106 -8.04 -5.10 -8.06
CA ALA A 106 -8.99 -4.00 -8.17
C ALA A 106 -8.56 -2.81 -7.29
N ALA A 107 -8.18 -3.05 -6.04
CA ALA A 107 -7.74 -2.00 -5.12
C ALA A 107 -6.51 -1.24 -5.63
N ILE A 108 -5.57 -1.91 -6.31
CA ILE A 108 -4.41 -1.23 -6.91
C ILE A 108 -4.86 -0.35 -8.08
N ILE A 109 -5.72 -0.85 -8.97
CA ILE A 109 -6.22 -0.09 -10.12
C ILE A 109 -7.03 1.13 -9.66
N GLU A 110 -7.96 0.93 -8.73
CA GLU A 110 -8.77 1.99 -8.12
C GLU A 110 -7.89 3.06 -7.45
N ALA A 111 -6.81 2.64 -6.77
CA ALA A 111 -5.87 3.57 -6.16
C ALA A 111 -5.07 4.37 -7.20
N ILE A 112 -4.63 3.74 -8.29
CA ILE A 112 -3.98 4.45 -9.40
C ILE A 112 -4.94 5.49 -9.99
N GLU A 113 -6.19 5.12 -10.24
CA GLU A 113 -7.23 6.02 -10.75
C GLU A 113 -7.48 7.20 -9.80
N ALA A 114 -7.44 6.96 -8.49
CA ALA A 114 -7.56 7.99 -7.46
C ALA A 114 -6.31 8.87 -7.28
N GLY A 115 -5.23 8.65 -8.04
CA GLY A 115 -4.01 9.45 -8.00
C GLY A 115 -2.99 9.02 -6.96
N CYS A 116 -3.04 7.76 -6.50
CA CYS A 116 -2.04 7.21 -5.57
C CYS A 116 -0.61 7.37 -6.13
N SER A 117 0.30 7.88 -5.29
CA SER A 117 1.70 8.11 -5.67
C SER A 117 2.67 7.10 -5.03
N ALA A 118 2.22 6.35 -4.01
CA ALA A 118 3.03 5.35 -3.34
C ALA A 118 2.16 4.23 -2.75
N PHE A 119 2.51 2.98 -3.04
CA PHE A 119 1.85 1.81 -2.46
C PHE A 119 2.62 1.28 -1.25
N LEU A 120 1.89 1.00 -0.17
CA LEU A 120 2.38 0.30 1.01
C LEU A 120 1.75 -1.09 1.05
N LEU A 121 2.57 -2.13 0.97
CA LEU A 121 2.13 -3.52 0.91
C LEU A 121 2.71 -4.29 2.09
N ASP A 122 1.87 -5.04 2.78
CA ASP A 122 2.26 -5.95 3.86
C ASP A 122 1.92 -7.37 3.44
N GLU A 123 2.95 -8.22 3.29
CA GLU A 123 2.81 -9.60 2.81
C GLU A 123 1.80 -10.38 3.64
N ASP A 124 1.78 -10.17 4.95
CA ASP A 124 0.87 -10.83 5.90
C ASP A 124 -0.62 -10.53 5.64
N THR A 125 -0.92 -9.48 4.87
CA THR A 125 -2.28 -9.06 4.51
C THR A 125 -2.58 -9.07 3.02
N CYS A 126 -1.62 -9.51 2.20
CA CYS A 126 -1.78 -9.65 0.76
C CYS A 126 -2.23 -11.07 0.39
N ALA A 127 -2.88 -11.21 -0.76
CA ALA A 127 -3.15 -12.52 -1.33
C ALA A 127 -1.83 -13.14 -1.82
N THR A 128 -1.41 -14.27 -1.25
CA THR A 128 -0.12 -14.90 -1.57
C THR A 128 0.04 -15.18 -3.07
N ASN A 129 -1.00 -15.71 -3.71
CA ASN A 129 -1.03 -15.98 -5.15
C ASN A 129 -0.95 -14.72 -6.03
N PHE A 130 -1.18 -13.54 -5.47
CA PHE A 130 -0.98 -12.25 -6.14
C PHE A 130 0.47 -11.76 -6.01
N MET A 131 1.14 -12.10 -4.91
CA MET A 131 2.49 -11.60 -4.60
C MET A 131 3.61 -12.43 -5.23
N ILE A 132 3.40 -13.74 -5.40
CA ILE A 132 4.43 -14.68 -5.87
C ILE A 132 3.91 -15.55 -7.01
N ARG A 133 4.82 -15.92 -7.93
CA ARG A 133 4.57 -16.85 -9.04
C ARG A 133 5.73 -17.82 -9.18
#